data_AF-A0A3D1ZH68-F1
#
_entry.id   AF-A0A3D1ZH68-F1
#
_cell.length_a   1.000
_cell.length_b   1.000
_cell.length_c   1.000
_cell.angle_alpha   90.00
_cell.angle_beta   90.00
_cell.angle_gamma   90.00
#
_symmetry.space_group_name_H-M   'P 1'
#
loop_
_entity.id
_entity.type
_entity.pdbx_description
1 polymer ?
#
loop_
_entity_poly.entity_id
_entity_poly.type
_entity_poly.pdbx_seq_one_letter_code
_entity_poly.pdbx_strand_id
1 'polypeptide(L)'
;HLGAALQVFLELGIDDVPLSSLAKENEELFVPYSPDGIILPRTSQALFLVQRVRDEAHRFAITFHRQRRSKHNIQSAMDLVPGIGPKRKRMLMRKFGSLKGVREAPLEDIAAVPGMTMKAARALKSHI
;
A
#
# COMPACT_ATOMS: atom_id res chain seq x y z
N HIS A 1 17.40 7.68 -7.68
CA HIS A 1 15.99 8.04 -7.99
C HIS A 1 15.93 9.30 -8.85
N LEU A 2 16.75 10.32 -8.57
CA LEU A 2 16.79 11.58 -9.33
C LEU A 2 17.03 11.40 -10.84
N GLY A 3 18.05 10.65 -11.25
CA GLY A 3 18.38 10.47 -12.67
C GLY A 3 17.24 9.86 -13.50
N ALA A 4 16.52 8.89 -12.95
CA ALA A 4 15.36 8.29 -13.60
C ALA A 4 14.20 9.29 -13.76
N ALA A 5 13.94 10.12 -12.74
CA ALA A 5 12.92 11.17 -12.84
C ALA A 5 13.32 12.27 -13.84
N LEU A 6 14.60 12.67 -13.84
CA LEU A 6 15.13 13.65 -14.78
C LEU A 6 14.99 13.19 -16.23
N GLN A 7 15.29 11.92 -16.51
CA GLN A 7 15.12 11.36 -17.86
C GLN A 7 13.68 11.51 -18.35
N VAL A 8 12.70 11.19 -17.50
CA VAL A 8 11.26 11.33 -17.84
C VAL A 8 10.89 12.80 -18.07
N PHE A 9 11.41 13.74 -17.26
CA PHE A 9 11.16 15.17 -17.45
C PHE A 9 11.68 15.65 -18.82
N LEU A 10 12.90 15.24 -19.19
CA LEU A 10 13.50 15.57 -20.47
C LEU A 10 12.72 14.97 -21.65
N GLU A 11 12.27 13.72 -21.54
CA GLU A 11 11.45 13.06 -22.56
C GLU A 11 10.08 13.75 -22.75
N LEU A 12 9.52 14.31 -21.67
CA LEU A 12 8.25 15.03 -21.70
C LEU A 12 8.41 16.53 -22.04
N GLY A 13 9.64 17.03 -22.17
CA GLY A 13 9.91 18.45 -22.41
C GLY A 13 9.54 19.36 -21.25
N ILE A 14 9.59 18.85 -20.01
CA ILE A 14 9.32 19.63 -18.79
C ILE A 14 10.63 20.20 -18.26
N ASP A 15 10.80 21.52 -18.37
CA ASP A 15 12.00 22.25 -17.95
C ASP A 15 11.72 23.39 -16.94
N ASP A 16 10.46 23.73 -16.71
CA ASP A 16 10.00 24.81 -15.84
C ASP A 16 9.74 24.37 -14.39
N VAL A 17 9.76 23.06 -14.11
CA VAL A 17 9.53 22.50 -12.78
C VAL A 17 10.85 22.09 -12.13
N PRO A 18 11.24 22.72 -11.00
CA PRO A 18 12.42 22.31 -10.25
C PRO A 18 12.31 20.86 -9.74
N LEU A 19 13.36 20.09 -9.93
CA LEU A 19 13.44 18.70 -9.49
C LEU A 19 14.50 18.56 -8.38
N SER A 20 14.17 17.78 -7.36
CA SER A 20 15.14 17.39 -6.33
C SER A 20 14.83 15.99 -5.79
N SER A 21 15.79 15.39 -5.10
CA SER A 21 15.61 14.14 -4.38
C SER A 21 16.31 14.17 -3.03
N LEU A 22 15.83 13.40 -2.06
CA LEU A 22 16.44 13.29 -0.74
C LEU A 22 17.14 11.93 -0.59
N ALA A 23 18.41 11.94 -0.19
CA ALA A 23 19.12 10.72 0.18
C ALA A 23 18.50 10.09 1.43
N LYS A 24 18.41 8.76 1.43
CA LYS A 24 17.68 8.01 2.46
C LYS A 24 18.38 8.02 3.83
N GLU A 25 19.71 7.97 3.86
CA GLU A 25 20.48 7.81 5.11
C GLU A 25 20.92 9.15 5.71
N ASN A 26 21.46 10.04 4.89
CA ASN A 26 22.07 11.30 5.36
C ASN A 26 21.17 12.53 5.15
N GLU A 27 20.00 12.36 4.55
CA GLU A 27 19.04 13.44 4.27
C GLU A 27 19.62 14.62 3.49
N GLU A 28 20.55 14.30 2.61
CA GLU A 28 21.17 15.23 1.67
C GLU A 28 20.27 15.43 0.45
N LEU A 29 20.11 16.69 0.03
CA LEU A 29 19.32 17.06 -1.14
C LEU A 29 20.16 16.99 -2.41
N PHE A 30 19.70 16.28 -3.41
CA PHE A 30 20.32 16.24 -4.73
C PHE A 30 19.43 16.96 -5.73
N VAL A 31 20.04 17.80 -6.56
CA VAL A 31 19.39 18.52 -7.66
C VAL A 31 20.04 18.12 -8.99
N PRO A 32 19.32 18.18 -10.12
CA PRO A 32 19.89 17.92 -11.43
C PRO A 32 21.15 18.75 -11.69
N TYR A 33 22.09 18.17 -12.44
CA TYR A 33 23.30 18.85 -12.92
C TYR A 33 24.30 19.30 -11.83
N SER A 34 24.03 18.99 -10.55
CA SER A 34 24.99 19.13 -9.46
C SER A 34 25.49 17.74 -9.05
N PRO A 35 26.80 17.48 -9.08
CA PRO A 35 27.35 16.21 -8.60
C PRO A 35 27.31 16.09 -7.08
N ASP A 36 27.43 17.23 -6.39
CA ASP A 36 27.44 17.32 -4.95
C ASP A 36 26.01 17.52 -4.43
N GLY A 37 25.70 16.87 -3.31
CA GLY A 37 24.46 17.10 -2.62
C GLY A 37 24.54 18.29 -1.65
N ILE A 38 23.37 18.81 -1.36
CA ILE A 38 23.14 19.98 -0.53
C ILE A 38 22.82 19.48 0.87
N ILE A 39 23.74 19.74 1.80
CA ILE A 39 23.56 19.41 3.21
C ILE A 39 22.80 20.56 3.87
N LEU A 40 21.58 20.29 4.29
CA LEU A 40 20.80 21.24 5.08
C LEU A 40 21.21 21.18 6.56
N PRO A 41 21.25 22.32 7.29
CA PRO A 41 21.48 22.31 8.72
C PRO A 41 20.42 21.47 9.43
N ARG A 42 20.86 20.65 10.41
CA ARG A 42 19.99 19.69 11.13
C ARG A 42 18.80 20.34 11.86
N THR A 43 18.92 21.61 12.21
CA THR A 43 17.88 22.39 12.90
C THR A 43 17.08 23.30 11.95
N SER A 44 17.34 23.23 10.64
CA SER A 44 16.69 24.09 9.67
C SER A 44 15.24 23.66 9.40
N GLN A 45 14.35 24.65 9.26
CA GLN A 45 12.96 24.40 8.86
C GLN A 45 12.86 23.80 7.45
N ALA A 46 13.82 24.09 6.57
CA ALA A 46 13.91 23.49 5.24
C ALA A 46 14.08 21.97 5.33
N LEU A 47 14.98 21.47 6.18
CA LEU A 47 15.19 20.04 6.36
C LEU A 47 13.92 19.37 6.90
N PHE A 48 13.29 19.96 7.91
CA PHE A 48 12.03 19.45 8.47
C PHE A 48 10.88 19.42 7.46
N LEU A 49 10.83 20.36 6.53
CA LEU A 49 9.83 20.33 5.46
C LEU A 49 10.06 19.13 4.53
N VAL A 50 11.30 18.93 4.05
CA VAL A 50 11.61 17.85 3.10
C VAL A 50 11.46 16.47 3.74
N GLN A 51 11.84 16.32 5.01
CA GLN A 51 11.60 15.09 5.78
C GLN A 51 10.11 14.75 5.86
N ARG A 52 9.23 15.73 6.15
CA ARG A 52 7.78 15.51 6.21
C ARG A 52 7.22 15.05 4.86
N VAL A 53 7.68 15.64 3.76
CA VAL A 53 7.28 15.22 2.41
C VAL A 53 7.72 13.78 2.13
N ARG A 54 8.96 13.41 2.49
CA ARG A 54 9.45 12.03 2.37
C ARG A 54 8.61 11.06 3.19
N ASP A 55 8.35 11.39 4.45
CA ASP A 55 7.66 10.51 5.36
C ASP A 55 6.22 10.28 4.91
N GLU A 56 5.57 11.30 4.36
CA GLU A 56 4.23 11.18 3.77
C GLU A 56 4.24 10.33 2.49
N ALA A 57 5.23 10.50 1.61
CA ALA A 57 5.40 9.65 0.43
C ALA A 57 5.64 8.18 0.81
N HIS A 58 6.47 7.92 1.83
CA HIS A 58 6.68 6.59 2.39
C HIS A 58 5.41 6.01 3.01
N ARG A 59 4.69 6.79 3.84
CA ARG A 59 3.42 6.40 4.45
C ARG A 59 2.41 5.98 3.39
N PHE A 60 2.29 6.77 2.32
CA PHE A 60 1.41 6.48 1.20
C PHE A 60 1.80 5.18 0.49
N ALA A 61 3.07 5.02 0.12
CA ALA A 61 3.57 3.83 -0.57
C ALA A 61 3.37 2.55 0.27
N ILE A 62 3.73 2.58 1.55
CA ILE A 62 3.53 1.45 2.47
C ILE A 62 2.04 1.11 2.60
N THR A 63 1.19 2.12 2.78
CA THR A 63 -0.26 1.93 2.92
C THR A 63 -0.85 1.31 1.65
N PHE A 64 -0.49 1.82 0.47
CA PHE A 64 -0.93 1.31 -0.81
C PHE A 64 -0.50 -0.16 -1.02
N HIS A 65 0.77 -0.47 -0.77
CA HIS A 65 1.26 -1.85 -0.88
C HIS A 65 0.61 -2.77 0.15
N ARG A 66 0.36 -2.31 1.38
CA ARG A 66 -0.37 -3.06 2.40
C ARG A 66 -1.78 -3.39 1.96
N GLN A 67 -2.51 -2.41 1.40
CA GLN A 67 -3.86 -2.63 0.86
C GLN A 67 -3.85 -3.62 -0.30
N ARG A 68 -2.92 -3.49 -1.25
CA ARG A 68 -2.80 -4.40 -2.40
C ARG A 68 -2.40 -5.81 -1.97
N ARG A 69 -1.45 -5.96 -1.06
CA ARG A 69 -1.04 -7.26 -0.50
C ARG A 69 -2.16 -7.90 0.31
N SER A 70 -2.90 -7.12 1.10
CA SER A 70 -4.10 -7.60 1.78
C SER A 70 -5.06 -8.21 0.77
N LYS A 71 -5.42 -7.48 -0.31
CA LYS A 71 -6.27 -8.01 -1.40
C LYS A 71 -5.75 -9.33 -1.99
N HIS A 72 -4.44 -9.47 -2.19
CA HIS A 72 -3.84 -10.68 -2.77
C HIS A 72 -3.80 -11.87 -1.79
N ASN A 73 -3.44 -11.66 -0.51
CA ASN A 73 -3.43 -12.72 0.50
C ASN A 73 -4.83 -13.29 0.75
N ILE A 74 -5.86 -12.46 0.59
CA ILE A 74 -7.26 -12.90 0.67
C ILE A 74 -7.62 -13.82 -0.50
N GLN A 75 -7.01 -13.60 -1.66
CA GLN A 75 -7.18 -14.53 -2.79
C GLN A 75 -6.63 -15.92 -2.38
N SER A 76 -5.40 -15.99 -1.88
CA SER A 76 -4.76 -17.27 -1.55
C SER A 76 -5.46 -18.06 -0.42
N ALA A 77 -5.79 -17.44 0.72
CA ALA A 77 -6.29 -18.18 1.89
C ALA A 77 -7.72 -18.73 1.72
N MET A 78 -8.62 -17.96 1.08
CA MET A 78 -10.00 -18.42 0.85
C MET A 78 -10.11 -19.46 -0.28
N ASP A 79 -9.13 -19.51 -1.19
CA ASP A 79 -9.09 -20.52 -2.26
C ASP A 79 -8.74 -21.91 -1.73
N LEU A 80 -8.13 -21.99 -0.53
CA LEU A 80 -7.82 -23.24 0.16
C LEU A 80 -9.01 -23.82 0.92
N VAL A 81 -10.12 -23.09 1.07
CA VAL A 81 -11.29 -23.56 1.84
C VAL A 81 -12.20 -24.39 0.94
N PRO A 82 -12.35 -25.70 1.20
CA PRO A 82 -13.19 -26.57 0.38
C PRO A 82 -14.65 -26.09 0.38
N GLY A 83 -15.22 -25.89 -0.80
CA GLY A 83 -16.62 -25.46 -0.96
C GLY A 83 -16.87 -23.95 -0.92
N ILE A 84 -15.84 -23.11 -0.79
CA ILE A 84 -15.95 -21.64 -0.95
C ILE A 84 -15.50 -21.25 -2.36
N GLY A 85 -16.45 -21.22 -3.30
CA GLY A 85 -16.19 -20.78 -4.67
C GLY A 85 -16.05 -19.26 -4.82
N PRO A 86 -15.60 -18.79 -6.01
CA PRO A 86 -15.29 -17.38 -6.28
C PRO A 86 -16.48 -16.42 -6.05
N LYS A 87 -17.72 -16.88 -6.24
CA LYS A 87 -18.93 -16.08 -6.00
C LYS A 87 -19.12 -15.76 -4.51
N ARG A 88 -19.02 -16.77 -3.64
CA ARG A 88 -19.15 -16.61 -2.17
C ARG A 88 -18.05 -15.71 -1.63
N LYS A 89 -16.83 -15.92 -2.10
CA LYS A 89 -15.66 -15.09 -1.77
C LYS A 89 -15.86 -13.62 -2.09
N ARG A 90 -16.30 -13.30 -3.31
CA ARG A 90 -16.54 -11.90 -3.71
C ARG A 90 -17.59 -11.24 -2.83
N MET A 91 -18.61 -11.97 -2.43
CA MET A 91 -19.66 -11.47 -1.53
C MET A 91 -19.14 -11.22 -0.10
N LEU A 92 -18.36 -12.15 0.46
CA LEU A 92 -17.69 -11.97 1.76
C LEU A 92 -16.76 -10.75 1.72
N MET A 93 -16.01 -10.60 0.64
CA MET A 93 -15.11 -9.47 0.44
C MET A 93 -15.83 -8.13 0.29
N ARG A 94 -16.99 -8.12 -0.37
CA ARG A 94 -17.81 -6.92 -0.49
C ARG A 94 -18.41 -6.50 0.86
N LYS A 95 -18.77 -7.45 1.73
CA LYS A 95 -19.35 -7.17 3.06
C LYS A 95 -18.27 -6.78 4.09
N PHE A 96 -17.16 -7.50 4.15
CA PHE A 96 -16.18 -7.38 5.23
C PHE A 96 -14.87 -6.67 4.84
N GLY A 97 -14.67 -6.40 3.54
CA GLY A 97 -13.55 -5.63 3.00
C GLY A 97 -12.18 -6.32 3.00
N SER A 98 -11.87 -7.15 4.01
CA SER A 98 -10.59 -7.85 4.15
C SER A 98 -10.74 -9.22 4.84
N LEU A 99 -9.75 -10.13 4.69
CA LEU A 99 -9.73 -11.41 5.43
C LEU A 99 -9.69 -11.17 6.94
N LYS A 100 -8.99 -10.13 7.40
CA LYS A 100 -9.01 -9.73 8.81
C LYS A 100 -10.45 -9.42 9.26
N GLY A 101 -11.17 -8.62 8.47
CA GLY A 101 -12.59 -8.34 8.72
C GLY A 101 -13.46 -9.60 8.75
N VAL A 102 -13.19 -10.57 7.87
CA VAL A 102 -13.90 -11.88 7.89
C VAL A 102 -13.54 -12.70 9.14
N ARG A 103 -12.28 -12.70 9.57
CA ARG A 103 -11.81 -13.43 10.76
C ARG A 103 -12.43 -12.83 12.04
N GLU A 104 -12.53 -11.50 12.10
CA GLU A 104 -13.12 -10.75 13.22
C GLU A 104 -14.65 -10.78 13.23
N ALA A 105 -15.30 -10.96 12.07
CA ALA A 105 -16.76 -11.00 11.98
C ALA A 105 -17.39 -12.14 12.81
N PRO A 106 -18.59 -11.92 13.37
CA PRO A 106 -19.40 -12.97 13.98
C PRO A 106 -19.73 -14.08 12.98
N LEU A 107 -19.92 -15.30 13.50
CA LEU A 107 -20.22 -16.46 12.66
C LEU A 107 -21.56 -16.29 11.94
N GLU A 108 -22.54 -15.69 12.61
CA GLU A 108 -23.87 -15.42 12.06
C GLU A 108 -23.78 -14.46 10.87
N ASP A 109 -22.92 -13.45 10.98
CA ASP A 109 -22.74 -12.44 9.93
C ASP A 109 -22.13 -13.00 8.66
N ILE A 110 -21.22 -13.96 8.81
CA ILE A 110 -20.61 -14.70 7.70
C ILE A 110 -21.65 -15.61 7.06
N ALA A 111 -22.46 -16.29 7.85
CA ALA A 111 -23.51 -17.18 7.36
C ALA A 111 -24.66 -16.42 6.67
N ALA A 112 -24.91 -15.17 7.06
CA ALA A 112 -25.90 -14.29 6.45
C ALA A 112 -25.51 -13.80 5.05
N VAL A 113 -24.26 -14.01 4.60
CA VAL A 113 -23.84 -13.61 3.25
C VAL A 113 -24.51 -14.49 2.20
N PRO A 114 -25.04 -13.92 1.10
CA PRO A 114 -25.75 -14.68 0.08
C PRO A 114 -24.95 -15.89 -0.43
N GLY A 115 -25.55 -17.07 -0.30
CA GLY A 115 -24.96 -18.34 -0.70
C GLY A 115 -24.09 -19.00 0.37
N MET A 116 -23.84 -18.37 1.53
CA MET A 116 -23.21 -19.01 2.68
C MET A 116 -24.24 -19.83 3.49
N THR A 117 -23.73 -20.77 4.28
CA THR A 117 -24.50 -21.53 5.28
C THR A 117 -23.72 -21.52 6.59
N MET A 118 -24.38 -21.83 7.71
CA MET A 118 -23.69 -21.94 9.01
C MET A 118 -22.54 -22.95 8.97
N LYS A 119 -22.68 -24.05 8.21
CA LYS A 119 -21.61 -25.04 8.03
C LYS A 119 -20.42 -24.45 7.26
N ALA A 120 -20.69 -23.73 6.17
CA ALA A 120 -19.65 -23.08 5.37
C ALA A 120 -18.95 -21.94 6.14
N ALA A 121 -19.69 -21.18 6.95
CA ALA A 121 -19.12 -20.15 7.80
C ALA A 121 -18.16 -20.72 8.86
N ARG A 122 -18.52 -21.86 9.49
CA ARG A 122 -17.63 -22.55 10.44
C ARG A 122 -16.38 -23.09 9.76
N ALA A 123 -16.55 -23.76 8.62
CA ALA A 123 -15.43 -24.29 7.84
C ALA A 123 -14.48 -23.16 7.39
N LEU A 124 -15.03 -22.00 7.02
CA LEU A 124 -14.23 -20.84 6.70
C LEU A 124 -13.43 -20.35 7.94
N LYS A 125 -14.08 -20.12 9.08
CA LYS A 125 -13.42 -19.68 10.33
C LYS A 125 -12.38 -20.66 10.86
N SER A 126 -12.50 -21.96 10.59
CA SER A 126 -11.50 -22.94 11.03
C SER A 126 -10.24 -22.92 10.17
N HIS A 127 -10.31 -22.43 8.95
CA HIS A 127 -9.19 -22.39 8.00
C HIS A 127 -8.51 -21.02 7.90
N ILE A 128 -9.10 -19.98 8.49
CA ILE A 128 -8.57 -18.61 8.47
C ILE A 128 -8.35 -18.12 9.89
#